data_AF-A0A812PWJ4-F1
#
_entry.id   AF-A0A812PWJ4-F1
#
_cell.length_a   1.000
_cell.length_b   1.000
_cell.length_c   1.000
_cell.angle_alpha   90.00
_cell.angle_beta   90.00
_cell.angle_gamma   90.00
#
_symmetry.space_group_name_H-M   'P 1'
#
loop_
_entity.id
_entity.type
_entity.pdbx_description
1 polymer ?
#
loop_
_entity_poly.entity_id
_entity_poly.type
_entity_poly.pdbx_seq_one_letter_code
_entity_poly.pdbx_strand_id
1 'polypeptide(L)'
;SLRSPSLTILMSEIDWLAAAELADVPPGTAAEAVVGDAIVALVNINGDIHALDGMCAHQGGPLGRGKLEGCTLTCPWHGWQYDAMTGQQLLSQHIRQRRYPIRPFRNSDPPALAAIWQSQPLQRGLAQPINSAVLELCVFSKQMFDPEGLRVAARDGQPIGFIHAGFGPDERGEGPDTTLGTSHILMLQRGLEYDALADALIASSEEYQRSKGATVHYAGGIRPLDAFYLGLYGGSELPGILESDQRQLTHFLRNDYEEASRVVILQRDLARFRFGGPRETRQIKRDTSVEQTFMPPPRHWWEACVTGGQDRMRFALRDRGTGAEIAHVVFWDIEPLATSWGIPTVGMTDLWVDPIYRRRKAATHLLNEALKLVQRRGASMVEAQTMAENEGALALYKSVGFTAIDNGLVLRRRPRA
;
A
#
# COMPACT_ATOMS: atom_id res chain seq x y z
N SER A 1 36.65 -15.07 20.59
CA SER A 1 35.67 -14.97 21.69
C SER A 1 35.36 -13.50 21.93
N LEU A 2 34.45 -12.94 21.15
CA LEU A 2 33.92 -11.58 21.33
C LEU A 2 32.40 -11.72 21.33
N ARG A 3 31.80 -11.40 22.48
CA ARG A 3 30.35 -11.48 22.71
C ARG A 3 29.68 -10.31 22.00
N SER A 4 28.65 -10.60 21.20
CA SER A 4 27.72 -9.60 20.67
C SER A 4 26.96 -8.93 21.81
N PRO A 5 26.70 -7.61 21.76
CA PRO A 5 25.75 -6.99 22.66
C PRO A 5 24.33 -7.34 22.19
N SER A 6 23.56 -7.99 23.06
CA SER A 6 22.11 -8.16 22.88
C SER A 6 21.43 -6.80 22.96
N LEU A 7 20.92 -6.31 21.84
CA LEU A 7 19.96 -5.22 21.79
C LEU A 7 18.59 -5.79 22.17
N THR A 8 18.26 -5.74 23.46
CA THR A 8 16.89 -5.88 23.92
C THR A 8 16.17 -4.58 23.60
N ILE A 9 15.39 -4.58 22.52
CA ILE A 9 14.43 -3.52 22.22
C ILE A 9 13.34 -3.62 23.29
N LEU A 10 13.26 -2.62 24.16
CA LEU A 10 12.09 -2.42 25.00
C LEU A 10 10.94 -2.00 24.07
N MET A 11 10.13 -2.96 23.65
CA MET A 11 8.78 -2.70 23.17
C MET A 11 8.01 -2.09 24.33
N SER A 12 7.79 -0.78 24.32
CA SER A 12 6.71 -0.22 25.12
C SER A 12 5.40 -0.76 24.55
N GLU A 13 4.65 -1.52 25.32
CA GLU A 13 3.26 -1.83 25.01
C GLU A 13 2.52 -0.50 24.76
N ILE A 14 1.89 -0.38 23.59
CA ILE A 14 1.08 0.79 23.23
C ILE A 14 -0.32 0.51 23.74
N ASP A 15 -0.75 1.27 24.74
CA ASP A 15 -2.11 1.24 25.25
C ASP A 15 -3.03 2.07 24.34
N TRP A 16 -4.06 1.42 23.78
CA TRP A 16 -5.14 2.07 23.05
C TRP A 16 -6.04 2.85 24.00
N LEU A 17 -6.41 4.07 23.61
CA LEU A 17 -7.40 4.87 24.33
C LEU A 17 -8.64 5.05 23.45
N ALA A 18 -9.72 4.38 23.84
CA ALA A 18 -11.02 4.57 23.19
C ALA A 18 -11.46 6.03 23.34
N ALA A 19 -11.83 6.67 22.23
CA ALA A 19 -12.28 8.06 22.22
C ALA A 19 -13.78 8.17 22.57
N ALA A 20 -14.63 7.42 21.86
CA ALA A 20 -16.07 7.30 22.06
C ALA A 20 -16.62 6.14 21.21
N GLU A 21 -17.77 5.60 21.55
CA GLU A 21 -18.57 4.77 20.64
C GLU A 21 -19.37 5.65 19.68
N LEU A 22 -19.72 5.15 18.50
CA LEU A 22 -20.56 5.91 17.55
C LEU A 22 -21.94 6.25 18.15
N ALA A 23 -22.44 5.40 19.05
CA ALA A 23 -23.66 5.63 19.80
C ALA A 23 -23.58 6.84 20.75
N ASP A 24 -22.37 7.23 21.17
CA ASP A 24 -22.13 8.39 22.04
C ASP A 24 -22.21 9.71 21.26
N VAL A 25 -22.13 9.67 19.92
CA VAL A 25 -22.23 10.86 19.05
C VAL A 25 -23.30 10.67 17.96
N PRO A 26 -24.61 10.59 18.32
CA PRO A 26 -25.68 10.48 17.32
C PRO A 26 -25.66 11.61 16.28
N PRO A 27 -26.22 11.40 15.07
CA PRO A 27 -26.36 12.46 14.08
C PRO A 27 -27.00 13.73 14.63
N GLY A 28 -26.38 14.88 14.37
CA GLY A 28 -26.81 16.19 14.86
C GLY A 28 -26.34 16.51 16.28
N THR A 29 -25.42 15.73 16.86
CA THR A 29 -24.90 15.95 18.21
C THR A 29 -23.38 16.18 18.23
N ALA A 30 -22.89 16.60 19.40
CA ALA A 30 -21.48 16.68 19.71
C ALA A 30 -21.19 15.87 20.98
N ALA A 31 -20.00 15.29 21.06
CA ALA A 31 -19.50 14.63 22.26
C ALA A 31 -18.07 15.05 22.57
N GLU A 32 -17.74 15.06 23.85
CA GLU A 32 -16.39 15.26 24.34
C GLU A 32 -15.72 13.89 24.49
N ALA A 33 -14.53 13.76 23.90
CA ALA A 33 -13.67 12.60 24.05
C ALA A 33 -12.35 13.02 24.68
N VAL A 34 -11.88 12.25 25.67
CA VAL A 34 -10.53 12.40 26.24
C VAL A 34 -9.68 11.28 25.66
N VAL A 35 -8.65 11.66 24.88
CA VAL A 35 -7.76 10.73 24.21
C VAL A 35 -6.34 11.08 24.62
N GLY A 36 -5.78 10.30 25.56
CA GLY A 36 -4.49 10.61 26.17
C GLY A 36 -4.55 11.90 26.97
N ASP A 37 -3.72 12.87 26.60
CA ASP A 37 -3.68 14.23 27.15
C ASP A 37 -4.51 15.24 26.35
N ALA A 38 -5.15 14.83 25.26
CA ALA A 38 -5.96 15.68 24.40
C ALA A 38 -7.46 15.57 24.71
N ILE A 39 -8.15 16.72 24.70
CA ILE A 39 -9.60 16.81 24.73
C ILE A 39 -10.06 17.11 23.30
N VAL A 40 -10.97 16.31 22.76
CA VAL A 40 -11.46 16.41 21.38
C VAL A 40 -12.97 16.61 21.40
N ALA A 41 -13.48 17.52 20.58
CA ALA A 41 -14.89 17.65 20.27
C ALA A 41 -15.19 16.84 19.00
N LEU A 42 -15.91 15.73 19.17
CA LEU A 42 -16.49 14.96 18.08
C LEU A 42 -17.84 15.56 17.73
N VAL A 43 -18.12 15.75 16.45
CA VAL A 43 -19.37 16.35 15.96
C VAL A 43 -19.87 15.52 14.80
N ASN A 44 -21.13 15.09 14.88
CA ASN A 44 -21.75 14.27 13.86
C ASN A 44 -22.69 15.12 13.01
N ILE A 45 -22.25 15.48 11.80
CA ILE A 45 -23.03 16.28 10.85
C ILE A 45 -23.61 15.31 9.81
N ASN A 46 -24.91 15.02 9.91
CA ASN A 46 -25.63 14.15 8.98
C ASN A 46 -25.06 12.72 8.81
N GLY A 47 -24.36 12.19 9.81
CA GLY A 47 -23.71 10.88 9.77
C GLY A 47 -22.20 10.94 9.65
N ASP A 48 -21.63 12.11 9.31
CA ASP A 48 -20.19 12.31 9.16
C ASP A 48 -19.57 12.87 10.44
N ILE A 49 -18.56 12.17 10.96
CA ILE A 49 -17.84 12.57 12.18
C ILE A 49 -16.73 13.56 11.81
N HIS A 50 -16.80 14.74 12.40
CA HIS A 50 -15.73 15.72 12.40
C HIS A 50 -15.10 15.80 13.80
N ALA A 51 -13.82 16.12 13.84
CA ALA A 51 -13.09 16.32 15.09
C ALA A 51 -12.49 17.73 15.13
N LEU A 52 -12.79 18.46 16.20
CA LEU A 52 -12.15 19.71 16.56
C LEU A 52 -11.40 19.55 17.87
N ASP A 53 -10.44 20.43 18.14
CA ASP A 53 -9.90 20.56 19.50
C ASP A 53 -11.05 20.87 20.47
N GLY A 54 -11.12 20.12 21.57
CA GLY A 54 -12.21 20.17 22.54
C GLY A 54 -12.19 21.42 23.42
N MET A 55 -11.07 22.15 23.45
CA MET A 55 -10.93 23.39 24.21
C MET A 55 -11.22 24.61 23.32
N CYS A 56 -12.34 25.27 23.56
CA CYS A 56 -12.73 26.49 22.85
C CYS A 56 -11.62 27.55 22.88
N ALA A 57 -11.23 28.06 21.71
CA ALA A 57 -10.19 29.08 21.54
C ALA A 57 -10.43 30.41 22.28
N HIS A 58 -11.62 30.61 22.86
CA HIS A 58 -11.91 31.75 23.72
C HIS A 58 -11.21 31.65 25.09
N GLN A 59 -11.66 30.72 25.93
CA GLN A 59 -11.24 30.56 27.32
C GLN A 59 -11.26 29.09 27.75
N GLY A 60 -11.04 28.16 26.81
CA GLY A 60 -10.89 26.74 27.09
C GLY A 60 -12.18 25.97 27.38
N GLY A 61 -13.35 26.52 27.01
CA GLY A 61 -14.64 25.85 27.26
C GLY A 61 -14.83 24.54 26.46
N PRO A 62 -15.59 23.57 27.00
CA PRO A 62 -15.70 22.21 26.46
C PRO A 62 -16.59 22.18 25.22
N LEU A 63 -15.98 22.20 24.03
CA LEU A 63 -16.70 22.20 22.76
C LEU A 63 -17.46 20.90 22.51
N GLY A 64 -16.95 19.77 23.00
CA GLY A 64 -17.63 18.47 22.87
C GLY A 64 -18.93 18.39 23.65
N ARG A 65 -19.17 19.31 24.59
CA ARG A 65 -20.46 19.45 25.32
C ARG A 65 -21.33 20.57 24.74
N GLY A 66 -20.95 21.07 23.56
CA GLY A 66 -21.65 22.14 22.86
C GLY A 66 -22.90 21.67 22.13
N LYS A 67 -23.73 22.64 21.74
CA LYS A 67 -24.92 22.38 20.92
C LYS A 67 -24.54 22.44 19.45
N LEU A 68 -24.85 21.40 18.68
CA LEU A 68 -24.71 21.37 17.22
C LEU A 68 -26.05 21.73 16.57
N GLU A 69 -26.06 22.75 15.71
CA GLU A 69 -27.22 23.13 14.88
C GLU A 69 -26.77 23.26 13.43
N GLY A 70 -27.20 22.34 12.56
CA GLY A 70 -26.67 22.23 11.20
C GLY A 70 -25.17 21.94 11.25
N CYS A 71 -24.35 22.89 10.77
CA CYS A 71 -22.89 22.83 10.91
C CYS A 71 -22.33 23.74 12.01
N THR A 72 -23.17 24.40 12.80
CA THR A 72 -22.72 25.35 13.83
C THR A 72 -22.60 24.67 15.19
N LEU A 73 -21.38 24.56 15.71
CA LEU A 73 -21.10 24.10 17.06
C LEU A 73 -20.98 25.29 18.02
N THR A 74 -21.87 25.36 19.00
CA THR A 74 -21.91 26.44 20.00
C THR A 74 -21.30 25.96 21.31
N CYS A 75 -20.22 26.61 21.75
CA CYS A 75 -19.57 26.36 23.04
C CYS A 75 -20.52 26.67 24.21
N PRO A 76 -20.67 25.78 25.20
CA PRO A 76 -21.67 25.93 26.25
C PRO A 76 -21.33 27.02 27.29
N TRP A 77 -20.07 27.44 27.40
CA TRP A 77 -19.67 28.43 28.41
C TRP A 77 -20.01 29.87 28.02
N HIS A 78 -19.60 30.28 26.82
CA HIS A 78 -19.66 31.69 26.40
C HIS A 78 -20.41 31.88 25.08
N GLY A 79 -21.05 30.82 24.57
CA GLY A 79 -21.84 30.88 23.35
C GLY A 79 -21.02 31.12 22.08
N TRP A 80 -19.69 30.94 22.12
CA TRP A 80 -18.88 31.06 20.91
C TRP A 80 -19.26 29.98 19.92
N GLN A 81 -19.57 30.42 18.71
CA GLN A 81 -20.03 29.57 17.65
C GLN A 81 -18.91 29.35 16.65
N TYR A 82 -18.75 28.10 16.25
CA TYR A 82 -17.82 27.68 15.23
C TYR A 82 -18.57 26.96 14.14
N ASP A 83 -18.19 27.18 12.89
CA ASP A 83 -18.55 26.25 11.83
C ASP A 83 -17.73 24.96 12.07
N ALA A 84 -18.42 23.87 12.40
CA ALA A 84 -17.87 22.58 12.80
C ALA A 84 -17.10 21.89 11.65
N MET A 85 -17.41 22.21 10.40
CA MET A 85 -16.70 21.68 9.24
C MET A 85 -15.36 22.40 9.04
N THR A 86 -15.30 23.70 9.33
CA THR A 86 -14.18 24.59 9.01
C THR A 86 -13.38 25.09 10.21
N GLY A 87 -13.87 24.86 11.42
CA GLY A 87 -13.35 25.38 12.69
C GLY A 87 -13.48 26.90 12.82
N GLN A 88 -14.04 27.63 11.85
CA GLN A 88 -14.04 29.09 11.84
C GLN A 88 -15.00 29.64 12.90
N GLN A 89 -14.55 30.55 13.75
CA GLN A 89 -15.44 31.28 14.66
C GLN A 89 -16.34 32.21 13.84
N LEU A 90 -17.65 32.20 14.08
CA LEU A 90 -18.63 32.81 13.16
C LEU A 90 -18.63 34.35 13.14
N LEU A 91 -18.11 35.01 14.17
CA LEU A 91 -18.08 36.47 14.33
C LEU A 91 -16.68 37.08 14.13
N SER A 92 -15.63 36.26 14.11
CA SER A 92 -14.24 36.67 14.00
C SER A 92 -13.57 35.86 12.90
N GLN A 93 -13.04 36.55 11.89
CA GLN A 93 -12.29 35.90 10.81
C GLN A 93 -10.89 35.45 11.26
N HIS A 94 -10.41 35.93 12.41
CA HIS A 94 -9.05 35.67 12.89
C HIS A 94 -8.96 34.49 13.86
N ILE A 95 -10.09 33.99 14.35
CA ILE A 95 -10.10 32.91 15.35
C ILE A 95 -10.68 31.65 14.73
N ARG A 96 -9.89 30.58 14.79
CA ARG A 96 -10.25 29.28 14.22
C ARG A 96 -9.91 28.19 15.22
N GLN A 97 -10.90 27.38 15.54
CA GLN A 97 -10.72 26.14 16.27
C GLN A 97 -9.88 25.18 15.44
N ARG A 98 -8.89 24.56 16.07
CA ARG A 98 -7.97 23.65 15.37
C ARG A 98 -8.78 22.48 14.77
N ARG A 99 -8.54 22.24 13.47
CA ARG A 99 -9.19 21.19 12.67
C ARG A 99 -8.15 20.43 11.86
N TYR A 100 -8.50 19.23 11.43
CA TYR A 100 -7.70 18.41 10.54
C TYR A 100 -8.48 18.18 9.23
N PRO A 101 -8.50 19.12 8.27
CA PRO A 101 -9.28 18.94 7.05
C PRO A 101 -8.68 17.83 6.19
N ILE A 102 -9.54 16.93 5.71
CA ILE A 102 -9.21 16.00 4.64
C ILE A 102 -9.74 16.58 3.33
N ARG A 103 -8.90 16.57 2.30
CA ARG A 103 -9.22 17.11 0.98
C ARG A 103 -8.59 16.27 -0.14
N PRO A 104 -9.03 16.44 -1.39
CA PRO A 104 -8.31 15.92 -2.56
C PRO A 104 -6.87 16.43 -2.65
N PHE A 105 -6.07 15.70 -3.41
CA PHE A 105 -4.71 16.05 -3.78
C PHE A 105 -4.63 17.40 -4.49
N ARG A 106 -3.53 18.11 -4.28
CA ARG A 106 -3.16 19.34 -4.98
C ARG A 106 -1.76 19.21 -5.54
N ASN A 107 -1.50 19.84 -6.69
CA ASN A 107 -0.17 19.82 -7.33
C ASN A 107 0.96 20.42 -6.46
N SER A 108 0.63 21.14 -5.38
CA SER A 108 1.60 21.63 -4.40
C SER A 108 1.95 20.63 -3.29
N ASP A 109 1.22 19.52 -3.17
CA ASP A 109 1.42 18.51 -2.13
C ASP A 109 2.66 17.61 -2.29
N PRO A 110 3.14 17.27 -3.50
CA PRO A 110 4.21 16.28 -3.68
C PRO A 110 5.46 16.45 -2.80
N PRO A 111 5.97 17.66 -2.52
CA PRO A 111 7.10 17.82 -1.61
C PRO A 111 6.77 17.38 -0.17
N ALA A 112 5.57 17.71 0.33
CA ALA A 112 5.13 17.34 1.66
C ALA A 112 4.76 15.85 1.75
N LEU A 113 4.14 15.27 0.72
CA LEU A 113 3.86 13.82 0.68
C LEU A 113 5.15 13.01 0.67
N ALA A 114 6.18 13.44 -0.08
CA ALA A 114 7.50 12.82 -0.04
C ALA A 114 8.15 12.95 1.34
N ALA A 115 8.00 14.09 2.02
CA ALA A 115 8.50 14.27 3.39
C ALA A 115 7.77 13.36 4.40
N ILE A 116 6.43 13.22 4.29
CA ILE A 116 5.64 12.28 5.10
C ILE A 116 6.12 10.85 4.86
N TRP A 117 6.33 10.46 3.61
CA TRP A 117 6.85 9.14 3.25
C TRP A 117 8.25 8.89 3.83
N GLN A 118 9.17 9.85 3.70
CA GLN A 118 10.51 9.76 4.30
C GLN A 118 10.48 9.71 5.83
N SER A 119 9.42 10.25 6.45
CA SER A 119 9.28 10.22 7.91
C SER A 119 8.85 8.85 8.45
N GLN A 120 8.38 7.94 7.58
CA GLN A 120 8.00 6.58 7.99
C GLN A 120 9.22 5.80 8.50
N PRO A 121 9.03 4.88 9.46
CA PRO A 121 10.11 3.99 9.91
C PRO A 121 10.76 3.25 8.73
N LEU A 122 12.08 3.07 8.82
CA LEU A 122 12.80 2.25 7.86
C LEU A 122 12.30 0.81 7.93
N GLN A 123 11.85 0.28 6.80
CA GLN A 123 11.42 -1.10 6.65
C GLN A 123 11.81 -1.61 5.27
N ARG A 124 12.00 -2.94 5.16
CA ARG A 124 12.50 -3.57 3.93
C ARG A 124 11.64 -3.19 2.72
N GLY A 125 10.34 -3.39 2.81
CA GLY A 125 9.44 -3.18 1.68
C GLY A 125 9.01 -1.73 1.47
N LEU A 126 9.78 -0.73 1.92
CA LEU A 126 9.47 0.68 1.69
C LEU A 126 10.67 1.39 1.08
N ALA A 127 10.50 1.90 -0.14
CA ALA A 127 11.56 2.64 -0.81
C ALA A 127 11.83 3.95 -0.07
N GLN A 128 13.08 4.17 0.33
CA GLN A 128 13.57 5.38 0.97
C GLN A 128 15.07 5.57 0.67
N PRO A 129 15.53 6.81 0.41
CA PRO A 129 14.76 8.04 0.34
C PRO A 129 13.94 8.14 -0.95
N ILE A 130 12.84 8.90 -0.92
CA ILE A 130 12.08 9.27 -2.12
C ILE A 130 11.89 10.77 -2.21
N ASN A 131 11.60 11.30 -3.39
CA ASN A 131 11.28 12.71 -3.59
C ASN A 131 10.05 12.86 -4.49
N SER A 132 9.66 14.10 -4.78
CA SER A 132 8.50 14.38 -5.63
C SER A 132 8.62 13.80 -7.04
N ALA A 133 9.82 13.72 -7.62
CA ALA A 133 10.01 13.15 -8.95
C ALA A 133 9.77 11.64 -8.97
N VAL A 134 10.16 10.93 -7.90
CA VAL A 134 9.85 9.50 -7.75
C VAL A 134 8.34 9.27 -7.63
N LEU A 135 7.64 10.07 -6.82
CA LEU A 135 6.18 9.98 -6.72
C LEU A 135 5.48 10.35 -8.03
N GLU A 136 6.00 11.33 -8.77
CA GLU A 136 5.47 11.70 -10.09
C GLU A 136 5.53 10.49 -11.04
N LEU A 137 6.70 9.88 -11.22
CA LEU A 137 6.90 8.76 -12.15
C LEU A 137 6.12 7.50 -11.76
N CYS A 138 6.05 7.20 -10.47
CA CYS A 138 5.46 5.95 -9.98
C CYS A 138 3.96 6.07 -9.67
N VAL A 139 3.43 7.28 -9.46
CA VAL A 139 2.06 7.50 -8.97
C VAL A 139 1.30 8.53 -9.80
N PHE A 140 1.76 9.78 -9.85
CA PHE A 140 0.93 10.90 -10.35
C PHE A 140 0.84 10.97 -11.88
N SER A 141 1.89 10.53 -12.59
CA SER A 141 1.91 10.51 -14.07
C SER A 141 1.16 9.31 -14.66
N LYS A 142 0.63 8.43 -13.81
CA LYS A 142 -0.07 7.21 -14.24
C LYS A 142 -1.44 7.57 -14.81
N GLN A 143 -1.84 6.91 -15.90
CA GLN A 143 -3.08 7.25 -16.62
C GLN A 143 -4.36 7.12 -15.79
N MET A 144 -4.35 6.25 -14.77
CA MET A 144 -5.47 6.01 -13.87
C MET A 144 -5.43 6.88 -12.60
N PHE A 145 -4.46 7.79 -12.46
CA PHE A 145 -4.39 8.68 -11.31
C PHE A 145 -5.57 9.65 -11.30
N ASP A 146 -6.39 9.57 -10.24
CA ASP A 146 -7.47 10.52 -9.96
C ASP A 146 -7.10 11.34 -8.71
N PRO A 147 -6.87 12.66 -8.83
CA PRO A 147 -6.58 13.54 -7.70
C PRO A 147 -7.62 13.47 -6.57
N GLU A 148 -8.87 13.14 -6.89
CA GLU A 148 -9.94 12.97 -5.89
C GLU A 148 -9.74 11.71 -5.02
N GLY A 149 -9.09 10.68 -5.57
CA GLY A 149 -8.80 9.42 -4.89
C GLY A 149 -7.61 9.47 -3.93
N LEU A 150 -6.73 10.46 -4.10
CA LEU A 150 -5.64 10.73 -3.16
C LEU A 150 -6.09 11.75 -2.11
N ARG A 151 -6.45 11.25 -0.93
CA ARG A 151 -6.99 12.05 0.18
C ARG A 151 -5.85 12.52 1.07
N VAL A 152 -5.79 13.81 1.32
CA VAL A 152 -4.72 14.46 2.09
C VAL A 152 -5.32 15.16 3.30
N ALA A 153 -4.88 14.74 4.49
CA ALA A 153 -5.11 15.47 5.73
C ALA A 153 -4.10 16.62 5.85
N ALA A 154 -4.58 17.80 6.22
CA ALA A 154 -3.71 18.95 6.48
C ALA A 154 -3.83 19.48 7.91
N ARG A 155 -2.86 20.29 8.33
CA ARG A 155 -2.92 21.13 9.54
C ARG A 155 -2.31 22.48 9.18
N ASP A 156 -3.07 23.55 9.38
CA ASP A 156 -2.65 24.92 9.00
C ASP A 156 -2.19 25.02 7.53
N GLY A 157 -2.88 24.28 6.65
CA GLY A 157 -2.57 24.21 5.22
C GLY A 157 -1.46 23.24 4.83
N GLN A 158 -0.68 22.71 5.79
CA GLN A 158 0.40 21.77 5.54
C GLN A 158 -0.10 20.33 5.57
N PRO A 159 0.20 19.49 4.56
CA PRO A 159 -0.09 18.05 4.61
C PRO A 159 0.57 17.39 5.83
N ILE A 160 -0.21 16.59 6.54
CA ILE A 160 0.24 15.82 7.72
C ILE A 160 -0.05 14.32 7.61
N GLY A 161 -0.82 13.90 6.60
CA GLY A 161 -1.09 12.50 6.31
C GLY A 161 -1.85 12.35 5.00
N PHE A 162 -1.82 11.17 4.41
CA PHE A 162 -2.55 10.88 3.19
C PHE A 162 -2.89 9.39 3.06
N ILE A 163 -3.90 9.13 2.23
CA ILE A 163 -4.29 7.79 1.80
C ILE A 163 -4.66 7.81 0.32
N HIS A 164 -4.33 6.75 -0.42
CA HIS A 164 -4.61 6.69 -1.86
C HIS A 164 -5.59 5.56 -2.20
N ALA A 165 -6.81 5.94 -2.57
CA ALA A 165 -7.79 5.04 -3.15
C ALA A 165 -7.47 4.75 -4.63
N GLY A 166 -7.81 3.56 -5.08
CA GLY A 166 -7.86 3.24 -6.50
C GLY A 166 -8.68 1.98 -6.77
N PHE A 167 -8.53 1.45 -7.97
CA PHE A 167 -9.38 0.40 -8.53
C PHE A 167 -8.54 -0.61 -9.31
N GLY A 168 -9.19 -1.69 -9.75
CA GLY A 168 -8.60 -2.70 -10.65
C GLY A 168 -9.05 -2.51 -12.10
N PRO A 169 -8.59 -3.39 -13.00
CA PRO A 169 -9.07 -3.45 -14.37
C PRO A 169 -10.41 -4.16 -14.48
N ASP A 170 -11.12 -3.88 -15.58
CA ASP A 170 -12.15 -4.77 -16.09
C ASP A 170 -11.58 -6.13 -16.55
N GLU A 171 -12.46 -7.06 -16.91
CA GLU A 171 -12.07 -8.42 -17.32
C GLU A 171 -11.11 -8.45 -18.52
N ARG A 172 -11.12 -7.42 -19.38
CA ARG A 172 -10.26 -7.33 -20.57
C ARG A 172 -8.97 -6.57 -20.31
N GLY A 173 -8.87 -5.87 -19.20
CA GLY A 173 -7.79 -4.93 -18.93
C GLY A 173 -7.80 -3.72 -19.85
N GLU A 174 -8.97 -3.32 -20.37
CA GLU A 174 -9.13 -2.20 -21.30
C GLU A 174 -9.54 -0.90 -20.59
N GLY A 175 -10.06 -0.99 -19.37
CA GLY A 175 -10.39 0.14 -18.52
C GLY A 175 -10.47 -0.24 -17.03
N PRO A 176 -10.72 0.73 -16.14
CA PRO A 176 -10.92 0.47 -14.72
C PRO A 176 -12.30 -0.12 -14.42
N ASP A 177 -12.35 -1.12 -13.54
CA ASP A 177 -13.56 -1.59 -12.87
C ASP A 177 -13.64 -0.99 -11.46
N THR A 178 -14.65 -0.16 -11.24
CA THR A 178 -14.84 0.60 -10.00
C THR A 178 -15.63 -0.16 -8.93
N THR A 179 -16.11 -1.38 -9.22
CA THR A 179 -16.89 -2.18 -8.26
C THR A 179 -16.04 -2.67 -7.08
N LEU A 180 -14.74 -2.85 -7.30
CA LEU A 180 -13.74 -3.24 -6.29
C LEU A 180 -12.79 -2.08 -6.01
N GLY A 181 -12.96 -1.43 -4.87
CA GLY A 181 -12.06 -0.38 -4.40
C GLY A 181 -10.88 -0.94 -3.60
N THR A 182 -9.73 -0.28 -3.68
CA THR A 182 -8.56 -0.59 -2.85
C THR A 182 -7.93 0.68 -2.29
N SER A 183 -7.57 0.66 -1.02
CA SER A 183 -6.75 1.69 -0.39
C SER A 183 -5.29 1.22 -0.42
N HIS A 184 -4.49 1.77 -1.32
CA HIS A 184 -3.15 1.27 -1.62
C HIS A 184 -2.16 1.52 -0.49
N ILE A 185 -2.12 2.76 0.02
CA ILE A 185 -1.17 3.16 1.06
C ILE A 185 -1.77 4.22 1.95
N LEU A 186 -1.51 4.11 3.25
CA LEU A 186 -1.85 5.11 4.28
C LEU A 186 -0.55 5.54 4.95
N MET A 187 -0.32 6.85 5.03
CA MET A 187 0.85 7.42 5.69
C MET A 187 0.49 8.63 6.53
N LEU A 188 1.04 8.67 7.74
CA LEU A 188 0.92 9.80 8.66
C LEU A 188 2.31 10.36 8.96
N GLN A 189 2.43 11.69 9.07
CA GLN A 189 3.69 12.32 9.45
C GLN A 189 4.15 11.79 10.82
N ARG A 190 5.44 11.45 10.94
CA ARG A 190 6.02 10.95 12.19
C ARG A 190 5.73 11.89 13.37
N GLY A 191 5.35 11.30 14.51
CA GLY A 191 4.98 12.02 15.72
C GLY A 191 3.52 12.50 15.75
N LEU A 192 2.76 12.26 14.67
CA LEU A 192 1.30 12.43 14.64
C LEU A 192 0.67 11.03 14.56
N GLU A 193 0.66 10.31 15.68
CA GLU A 193 0.03 8.99 15.78
C GLU A 193 -1.41 9.17 16.30
N TYR A 194 -2.20 9.95 15.55
CA TYR A 194 -3.63 10.12 15.82
C TYR A 194 -4.41 9.02 15.11
N ASP A 195 -4.81 7.98 15.84
CA ASP A 195 -5.66 6.92 15.28
C ASP A 195 -6.92 7.50 14.62
N ALA A 196 -7.52 8.52 15.24
CA ALA A 196 -8.67 9.23 14.67
C ALA A 196 -8.38 9.86 13.30
N LEU A 197 -7.14 10.28 13.02
CA LEU A 197 -6.75 10.82 11.72
C LEU A 197 -6.61 9.71 10.68
N ALA A 198 -6.00 8.57 11.05
CA ALA A 198 -5.95 7.39 10.20
C ALA A 198 -7.35 6.88 9.86
N ASP A 199 -8.21 6.74 10.88
CA ASP A 199 -9.60 6.31 10.76
C ASP A 199 -10.36 7.25 9.80
N ALA A 200 -10.21 8.57 9.96
CA ALA A 200 -10.84 9.56 9.09
C ALA A 200 -10.30 9.50 7.64
N LEU A 201 -9.01 9.27 7.44
CA LEU A 201 -8.44 9.07 6.11
C LEU A 201 -9.00 7.79 5.46
N ILE A 202 -9.03 6.66 6.18
CA ILE A 202 -9.62 5.41 5.71
C ILE A 202 -11.08 5.62 5.32
N ALA A 203 -11.90 6.21 6.19
CA ALA A 203 -13.29 6.54 5.88
C ALA A 203 -13.42 7.43 4.62
N SER A 204 -12.57 8.44 4.47
CA SER A 204 -12.61 9.31 3.28
C SER A 204 -12.16 8.59 2.00
N SER A 205 -11.27 7.61 2.10
CA SER A 205 -10.88 6.73 1.00
C SER A 205 -12.05 5.82 0.58
N GLU A 206 -12.73 5.21 1.54
CA GLU A 206 -13.92 4.39 1.29
C GLU A 206 -15.08 5.21 0.71
N GLU A 207 -15.30 6.43 1.21
CA GLU A 207 -16.31 7.37 0.69
C GLU A 207 -16.05 7.66 -0.79
N TYR A 208 -14.81 8.00 -1.16
CA TYR A 208 -14.44 8.17 -2.56
C TYR A 208 -14.72 6.91 -3.39
N GLN A 209 -14.31 5.73 -2.90
CA GLN A 209 -14.56 4.47 -3.59
C GLN A 209 -16.06 4.21 -3.80
N ARG A 210 -16.90 4.41 -2.77
CA ARG A 210 -18.36 4.27 -2.87
C ARG A 210 -18.97 5.25 -3.84
N SER A 211 -18.48 6.50 -3.86
CA SER A 211 -18.96 7.53 -4.79
C SER A 211 -18.73 7.15 -6.26
N LYS A 212 -17.75 6.27 -6.54
CA LYS A 212 -17.46 5.72 -7.87
C LYS A 212 -18.15 4.38 -8.14
N GLY A 213 -18.90 3.82 -7.18
CA GLY A 213 -19.66 2.57 -7.33
C GLY A 213 -19.05 1.34 -6.65
N ALA A 214 -17.99 1.50 -5.85
CA ALA A 214 -17.40 0.36 -5.15
C ALA A 214 -18.36 -0.23 -4.11
N THR A 215 -18.49 -1.55 -4.13
CA THR A 215 -19.28 -2.33 -3.17
C THR A 215 -18.40 -3.19 -2.26
N VAL A 216 -17.13 -3.37 -2.63
CA VAL A 216 -16.12 -4.09 -1.85
C VAL A 216 -14.89 -3.21 -1.72
N HIS A 217 -14.29 -3.21 -0.54
CA HIS A 217 -13.12 -2.39 -0.22
C HIS A 217 -11.97 -3.29 0.26
N TYR A 218 -10.81 -3.15 -0.37
CA TYR A 218 -9.56 -3.82 -0.01
C TYR A 218 -8.52 -2.81 0.51
N ALA A 219 -7.45 -3.32 1.11
CA ALA A 219 -6.31 -2.51 1.54
C ALA A 219 -4.96 -3.14 1.19
N GLY A 220 -3.95 -2.29 0.94
CA GLY A 220 -2.56 -2.65 0.67
C GLY A 220 -2.22 -2.90 -0.80
N GLY A 221 -3.23 -3.02 -1.66
CA GLY A 221 -3.06 -3.31 -3.08
C GLY A 221 -2.51 -4.71 -3.37
N ILE A 222 -3.03 -5.37 -4.40
CA ILE A 222 -2.57 -6.68 -4.85
C ILE A 222 -3.02 -6.86 -6.27
N ARG A 223 -2.22 -7.51 -7.13
CA ARG A 223 -2.65 -7.78 -8.51
C ARG A 223 -4.01 -8.50 -8.55
N PRO A 224 -5.03 -7.97 -9.26
CA PRO A 224 -4.96 -6.86 -10.23
C PRO A 224 -5.34 -5.45 -9.69
N LEU A 225 -5.62 -5.31 -8.40
CA LEU A 225 -5.80 -4.06 -7.64
C LEU A 225 -4.45 -3.41 -7.26
N ASP A 226 -3.54 -3.28 -8.21
CA ASP A 226 -2.14 -2.85 -8.03
C ASP A 226 -1.76 -1.65 -8.91
N ALA A 227 -2.70 -0.71 -9.09
CA ALA A 227 -2.57 0.42 -10.01
C ALA A 227 -1.36 1.33 -9.73
N PHE A 228 -0.93 1.42 -8.47
CA PHE A 228 0.07 2.38 -8.01
C PHE A 228 1.14 1.73 -7.12
N TYR A 229 2.23 2.46 -6.84
CA TYR A 229 3.26 2.10 -5.85
C TYR A 229 4.11 0.84 -6.12
N LEU A 230 3.95 0.21 -7.29
CA LEU A 230 4.85 -0.85 -7.74
C LEU A 230 6.31 -0.34 -7.77
N GLY A 231 7.19 -0.96 -6.99
CA GLY A 231 8.60 -0.55 -6.84
C GLY A 231 8.84 0.50 -5.73
N LEU A 232 7.78 1.03 -5.13
CA LEU A 232 7.88 1.90 -3.95
C LEU A 232 7.52 1.20 -2.65
N TYR A 233 6.58 0.26 -2.69
CA TYR A 233 6.14 -0.51 -1.54
C TYR A 233 6.07 -2.00 -1.86
N GLY A 234 6.28 -2.85 -0.86
CA GLY A 234 6.17 -4.29 -0.98
C GLY A 234 7.44 -4.93 -1.53
N GLY A 235 7.47 -5.16 -2.84
CA GLY A 235 8.48 -6.00 -3.45
C GLY A 235 8.39 -6.17 -4.96
N SER A 236 8.50 -7.41 -5.44
CA SER A 236 8.36 -7.73 -6.87
C SER A 236 6.96 -7.46 -7.44
N GLU A 237 5.94 -7.44 -6.58
CA GLU A 237 4.56 -7.01 -6.83
C GLU A 237 4.04 -6.29 -5.55
N LEU A 238 2.84 -5.72 -5.55
CA LEU A 238 2.19 -5.30 -4.30
C LEU A 238 1.62 -6.53 -3.57
N PRO A 239 1.98 -6.78 -2.30
CA PRO A 239 1.60 -7.99 -1.57
C PRO A 239 0.41 -7.79 -0.61
N GLY A 240 -0.33 -6.68 -0.71
CA GLY A 240 -1.16 -6.17 0.35
C GLY A 240 -0.34 -5.35 1.35
N ILE A 241 -0.79 -5.28 2.59
CA ILE A 241 -0.06 -4.60 3.68
C ILE A 241 0.98 -5.56 4.23
N LEU A 242 2.24 -5.14 4.31
CA LEU A 242 3.31 -5.98 4.86
C LEU A 242 3.05 -6.32 6.33
N GLU A 243 3.29 -7.56 6.73
CA GLU A 243 3.30 -7.94 8.15
C GLU A 243 4.37 -7.18 8.92
N SER A 244 5.47 -6.79 8.27
CA SER A 244 6.48 -5.91 8.86
C SER A 244 5.97 -4.46 9.09
N ASP A 245 4.95 -4.01 8.36
CA ASP A 245 4.32 -2.70 8.48
C ASP A 245 3.15 -2.72 9.47
N GLN A 246 3.48 -2.98 10.73
CA GLN A 246 2.51 -3.12 11.82
C GLN A 246 1.64 -1.87 11.99
N ARG A 247 2.14 -0.67 11.66
CA ARG A 247 1.40 0.58 11.79
C ARG A 247 0.21 0.60 10.83
N GLN A 248 0.47 0.37 9.54
CA GLN A 248 -0.58 0.38 8.54
C GLN A 248 -1.57 -0.76 8.78
N LEU A 249 -1.07 -1.97 9.09
CA LEU A 249 -1.90 -3.13 9.40
C LEU A 249 -2.88 -2.82 10.54
N THR A 250 -2.37 -2.26 11.63
CA THR A 250 -3.15 -1.92 12.82
C THR A 250 -4.30 -0.96 12.49
N HIS A 251 -4.05 0.11 11.73
CA HIS A 251 -5.09 1.08 11.38
C HIS A 251 -6.22 0.45 10.55
N PHE A 252 -5.90 -0.42 9.60
CA PHE A 252 -6.93 -1.10 8.81
C PHE A 252 -7.72 -2.12 9.64
N LEU A 253 -7.06 -2.95 10.47
CA LEU A 253 -7.74 -3.92 11.34
C LEU A 253 -8.72 -3.25 12.30
N ARG A 254 -8.35 -2.09 12.85
CA ARG A 254 -9.21 -1.26 13.69
C ARG A 254 -10.46 -0.73 12.96
N ASN A 255 -10.38 -0.55 11.64
CA ASN A 255 -11.50 -0.11 10.79
C ASN A 255 -12.29 -1.29 10.20
N ASP A 256 -12.37 -2.41 10.92
CA ASP A 256 -13.05 -3.66 10.55
C ASP A 256 -12.62 -4.25 9.20
N TYR A 257 -11.35 -4.09 8.84
CA TYR A 257 -10.75 -4.91 7.81
C TYR A 257 -10.29 -6.24 8.42
N GLU A 258 -10.44 -7.33 7.65
CA GLU A 258 -9.97 -8.65 8.04
C GLU A 258 -9.12 -9.26 6.94
N GLU A 259 -8.21 -10.17 7.32
CA GLU A 259 -7.36 -10.89 6.37
C GLU A 259 -8.22 -11.74 5.44
N ALA A 260 -8.17 -11.44 4.14
CA ALA A 260 -8.82 -12.21 3.10
C ALA A 260 -7.86 -13.19 2.43
N SER A 261 -6.59 -12.82 2.30
CA SER A 261 -5.56 -13.68 1.70
C SER A 261 -4.16 -13.24 2.13
N ARG A 262 -3.19 -14.14 1.95
CA ARG A 262 -1.80 -13.93 2.35
C ARG A 262 -0.84 -14.13 1.19
N VAL A 263 0.13 -13.24 1.05
CA VAL A 263 1.20 -13.31 0.06
C VAL A 263 2.51 -13.59 0.77
N VAL A 264 3.26 -14.58 0.31
CA VAL A 264 4.62 -14.86 0.78
C VAL A 264 5.61 -14.13 -0.11
N ILE A 265 6.52 -13.38 0.51
CA ILE A 265 7.59 -12.66 -0.18
C ILE A 265 8.88 -13.46 -0.03
N LEU A 266 9.56 -13.73 -1.14
CA LEU A 266 10.75 -14.56 -1.18
C LEU A 266 11.90 -13.87 -1.89
N GLN A 267 13.10 -14.05 -1.39
CA GLN A 267 14.33 -13.54 -2.01
C GLN A 267 15.30 -14.67 -2.35
N ARG A 268 16.11 -14.40 -3.37
CA ARG A 268 17.22 -15.26 -3.80
C ARG A 268 18.48 -14.42 -3.97
N ASP A 269 19.48 -14.70 -3.13
CA ASP A 269 20.86 -14.22 -3.32
C ASP A 269 21.47 -14.84 -4.59
N LEU A 270 21.82 -13.98 -5.55
CA LEU A 270 22.53 -14.35 -6.77
C LEU A 270 24.05 -14.20 -6.70
N ALA A 271 24.61 -13.44 -5.74
CA ALA A 271 26.06 -13.31 -5.59
C ALA A 271 26.73 -14.67 -5.28
N ARG A 272 26.04 -15.53 -4.53
CA ARG A 272 26.50 -16.90 -4.22
C ARG A 272 25.94 -17.97 -5.18
N PHE A 273 25.27 -17.55 -6.24
CA PHE A 273 24.65 -18.48 -7.17
C PHE A 273 25.71 -19.26 -7.94
N ARG A 274 25.89 -20.54 -7.56
CA ARG A 274 26.71 -21.50 -8.28
C ARG A 274 25.80 -22.55 -8.89
N PHE A 275 25.93 -22.77 -10.19
CA PHE A 275 25.08 -23.71 -10.90
C PHE A 275 25.76 -25.08 -11.08
N GLY A 276 25.05 -26.14 -10.69
CA GLY A 276 25.22 -27.50 -11.19
C GLY A 276 23.82 -28.04 -11.51
N GLY A 277 23.46 -28.09 -12.80
CA GLY A 277 22.10 -28.45 -13.20
C GLY A 277 21.73 -29.86 -12.74
N PRO A 278 20.60 -30.05 -12.04
CA PRO A 278 20.16 -31.39 -11.64
C PRO A 278 20.10 -32.30 -12.86
N ARG A 279 20.53 -33.56 -12.72
CA ARG A 279 20.41 -34.56 -13.82
C ARG A 279 18.95 -34.65 -14.32
N GLU A 280 18.00 -34.38 -13.44
CA GLU A 280 16.55 -34.36 -13.69
C GLU A 280 16.10 -33.34 -14.74
N THR A 281 16.85 -32.27 -15.00
CA THR A 281 16.48 -31.27 -16.03
C THR A 281 17.14 -31.52 -17.39
N ARG A 282 17.86 -32.65 -17.57
CA ARG A 282 18.60 -32.93 -18.82
C ARG A 282 17.70 -33.13 -20.03
N GLN A 283 16.57 -33.82 -19.85
CA GLN A 283 15.64 -34.09 -20.93
C GLN A 283 14.99 -32.80 -21.42
N ILE A 284 14.32 -32.06 -20.51
CA ILE A 284 13.70 -30.78 -20.86
C ILE A 284 14.70 -29.82 -21.51
N LYS A 285 15.94 -29.76 -21.05
CA LYS A 285 17.00 -28.92 -21.64
C LYS A 285 17.36 -29.31 -23.08
N ARG A 286 17.27 -30.59 -23.46
CA ARG A 286 17.53 -31.06 -24.82
C ARG A 286 16.40 -30.67 -25.76
N ASP A 287 15.17 -30.77 -25.26
CA ASP A 287 13.96 -30.63 -26.06
C ASP A 287 13.51 -29.17 -26.20
N THR A 288 14.11 -28.25 -25.42
CA THR A 288 13.66 -26.85 -25.33
C THR A 288 14.77 -25.83 -25.58
N SER A 289 14.36 -24.60 -25.90
CA SER A 289 15.20 -23.40 -25.97
C SER A 289 14.62 -22.31 -25.08
N VAL A 290 15.47 -21.44 -24.54
CA VAL A 290 15.04 -20.23 -23.82
C VAL A 290 15.27 -19.03 -24.73
N GLU A 291 14.19 -18.35 -25.08
CA GLU A 291 14.20 -17.08 -25.78
C GLU A 291 14.03 -15.93 -24.81
N GLN A 292 14.66 -14.81 -25.14
CA GLN A 292 14.56 -13.62 -24.33
C GLN A 292 14.02 -12.46 -25.15
N THR A 293 13.10 -11.72 -24.56
CA THR A 293 12.59 -10.46 -25.09
C THR A 293 12.83 -9.35 -24.07
N PHE A 294 13.44 -8.26 -24.51
CA PHE A 294 13.54 -7.02 -23.73
C PHE A 294 12.35 -6.14 -24.05
N MET A 295 11.85 -5.42 -23.04
CA MET A 295 10.69 -4.55 -23.18
C MET A 295 9.55 -5.24 -23.94
N PRO A 296 9.09 -6.44 -23.49
CA PRO A 296 7.97 -7.11 -24.13
C PRO A 296 6.77 -6.15 -24.18
N PRO A 297 5.99 -6.14 -25.26
CA PRO A 297 4.77 -5.33 -25.31
C PRO A 297 3.82 -5.78 -24.19
N PRO A 298 3.09 -4.84 -23.57
CA PRO A 298 2.07 -5.17 -22.59
C PRO A 298 0.94 -5.98 -23.25
N ARG A 299 0.32 -6.91 -22.51
CA ARG A 299 -0.76 -7.76 -23.04
C ARG A 299 -2.07 -7.01 -23.24
N HIS A 300 -2.31 -6.01 -22.41
CA HIS A 300 -3.52 -5.20 -22.40
C HIS A 300 -3.20 -3.80 -21.83
N TRP A 301 -4.15 -2.87 -21.97
CA TRP A 301 -3.96 -1.47 -21.58
C TRP A 301 -3.63 -1.31 -20.09
N TRP A 302 -4.27 -2.07 -19.21
CA TRP A 302 -3.98 -2.02 -17.77
C TRP A 302 -2.54 -2.37 -17.42
N GLU A 303 -1.99 -3.43 -18.03
CA GLU A 303 -0.59 -3.81 -17.82
C GLU A 303 0.36 -2.70 -18.28
N ALA A 304 0.02 -2.03 -19.39
CA ALA A 304 0.77 -0.88 -19.90
C ALA A 304 0.77 0.28 -18.89
N CYS A 305 -0.35 0.51 -18.20
CA CYS A 305 -0.45 1.58 -17.21
C CYS A 305 0.33 1.26 -15.93
N VAL A 306 0.19 0.03 -15.40
CA VAL A 306 0.87 -0.39 -14.16
C VAL A 306 2.38 -0.45 -14.37
N THR A 307 2.83 -1.15 -15.41
CA THR A 307 4.26 -1.42 -15.64
C THR A 307 4.93 -0.44 -16.61
N GLY A 308 4.19 0.55 -17.10
CA GLY A 308 4.71 1.57 -18.01
C GLY A 308 5.89 2.31 -17.41
N GLY A 309 6.98 2.39 -18.19
CA GLY A 309 8.25 3.02 -17.80
C GLY A 309 9.23 2.08 -17.09
N GLN A 310 8.85 0.83 -16.80
CA GLN A 310 9.74 -0.14 -16.16
C GLN A 310 10.52 -0.96 -17.20
N ASP A 311 11.79 -1.23 -16.92
CA ASP A 311 12.62 -2.11 -17.73
C ASP A 311 12.27 -3.57 -17.46
N ARG A 312 11.65 -4.21 -18.46
CA ARG A 312 11.15 -5.60 -18.34
C ARG A 312 11.91 -6.55 -19.25
N MET A 313 12.15 -7.76 -18.75
CA MET A 313 12.78 -8.85 -19.46
C MET A 313 11.92 -10.10 -19.34
N ARG A 314 11.42 -10.59 -20.48
CA ARG A 314 10.68 -11.85 -20.55
C ARG A 314 11.58 -12.98 -21.01
N PHE A 315 11.51 -14.11 -20.33
CA PHE A 315 12.14 -15.37 -20.75
C PHE A 315 11.04 -16.37 -21.08
N ALA A 316 11.06 -16.87 -22.31
CA ALA A 316 10.12 -17.85 -22.82
C ALA A 316 10.84 -19.18 -23.05
N LEU A 317 10.32 -20.26 -22.46
CA LEU A 317 10.76 -21.61 -22.77
C LEU A 317 9.93 -22.10 -23.95
N ARG A 318 10.59 -22.48 -25.05
CA ARG A 318 9.96 -23.02 -26.25
C ARG A 318 10.37 -24.45 -26.50
N ASP A 319 9.43 -25.25 -27.00
CA ASP A 319 9.71 -26.58 -27.53
C ASP A 319 10.45 -26.48 -28.88
N ARG A 320 11.55 -27.22 -29.06
CA ARG A 320 12.37 -27.14 -30.28
C ARG A 320 11.72 -27.81 -31.48
N GLY A 321 10.85 -28.79 -31.27
CA GLY A 321 10.19 -29.50 -32.36
C GLY A 321 9.04 -28.71 -32.97
N THR A 322 8.22 -28.11 -32.11
CA THR A 322 6.98 -27.42 -32.48
C THR A 322 7.11 -25.90 -32.51
N GLY A 323 8.10 -25.32 -31.81
CA GLY A 323 8.21 -23.88 -31.59
C GLY A 323 7.21 -23.31 -30.56
N ALA A 324 6.34 -24.16 -30.00
CA ALA A 324 5.31 -23.75 -29.06
C ALA A 324 5.95 -23.24 -27.76
N GLU A 325 5.36 -22.19 -27.20
CA GLU A 325 5.76 -21.70 -25.89
C GLU A 325 5.17 -22.60 -24.79
N ILE A 326 6.01 -23.09 -23.89
CA ILE A 326 5.62 -24.04 -22.84
C ILE A 326 5.66 -23.43 -21.44
N ALA A 327 6.41 -22.36 -21.24
CA ALA A 327 6.50 -21.63 -19.99
C ALA A 327 7.10 -20.25 -20.23
N HIS A 328 6.80 -19.29 -19.35
CA HIS A 328 7.48 -18.00 -19.36
C HIS A 328 7.60 -17.42 -17.95
N VAL A 329 8.48 -16.44 -17.81
CA VAL A 329 8.65 -15.63 -16.61
C VAL A 329 9.09 -14.23 -17.00
N VAL A 330 8.65 -13.23 -16.25
CA VAL A 330 9.04 -11.83 -16.45
C VAL A 330 9.91 -11.39 -15.26
N PHE A 331 10.96 -10.66 -15.57
CA PHE A 331 11.75 -9.92 -14.60
C PHE A 331 11.65 -8.44 -14.91
N TRP A 332 11.71 -7.61 -13.88
CA TRP A 332 11.74 -6.17 -14.05
C TRP A 332 12.67 -5.52 -13.02
N ASP A 333 13.23 -4.37 -13.36
CA ASP A 333 14.05 -3.61 -12.41
C ASP A 333 13.15 -2.95 -11.36
N ILE A 334 13.29 -3.39 -10.10
CA ILE A 334 12.47 -2.90 -8.98
C ILE A 334 13.06 -1.62 -8.35
N GLU A 335 13.91 -0.88 -9.05
CA GLU A 335 14.22 0.50 -8.70
C GLU A 335 12.90 1.30 -8.61
N PRO A 336 12.64 2.11 -7.56
CA PRO A 336 13.52 2.63 -6.47
C PRO A 336 13.84 1.73 -5.27
N LEU A 337 13.14 0.61 -5.08
CA LEU A 337 13.29 -0.26 -3.90
C LEU A 337 14.69 -0.90 -3.85
N ALA A 338 15.19 -1.39 -4.99
CA ALA A 338 16.56 -1.94 -5.10
C ALA A 338 17.64 -0.93 -4.64
N THR A 339 17.48 0.34 -5.02
CA THR A 339 18.39 1.43 -4.63
C THR A 339 18.35 1.67 -3.12
N SER A 340 17.18 1.55 -2.49
CA SER A 340 17.02 1.67 -1.03
C SER A 340 17.75 0.56 -0.28
N TRP A 341 17.84 -0.64 -0.87
CA TRP A 341 18.58 -1.77 -0.29
C TRP A 341 20.09 -1.70 -0.54
N GLY A 342 20.54 -0.87 -1.50
CA GLY A 342 21.93 -0.85 -1.95
C GLY A 342 22.37 -2.15 -2.62
N ILE A 343 21.41 -2.96 -3.10
CA ILE A 343 21.65 -4.26 -3.73
C ILE A 343 20.94 -4.25 -5.08
N PRO A 344 21.67 -4.42 -6.22
CA PRO A 344 21.04 -4.57 -7.53
C PRO A 344 20.07 -5.74 -7.51
N THR A 345 18.78 -5.44 -7.59
CA THR A 345 17.71 -6.43 -7.39
C THR A 345 16.70 -6.33 -8.51
N VAL A 346 16.23 -7.48 -8.97
CA VAL A 346 15.10 -7.55 -9.91
C VAL A 346 13.90 -8.20 -9.25
N GLY A 347 12.70 -7.78 -9.64
CA GLY A 347 11.45 -8.44 -9.29
C GLY A 347 11.10 -9.49 -10.34
N MET A 348 10.64 -10.65 -9.90
CA MET A 348 10.15 -11.73 -10.75
C MET A 348 8.63 -11.79 -10.68
N THR A 349 7.97 -11.79 -11.83
CA THR A 349 6.51 -11.81 -11.97
C THR A 349 6.08 -12.73 -13.12
N ASP A 350 4.77 -13.01 -13.18
CA ASP A 350 4.13 -13.68 -14.33
C ASP A 350 4.77 -15.03 -14.71
N LEU A 351 5.23 -15.81 -13.71
CA LEU A 351 5.71 -17.17 -13.94
C LEU A 351 4.52 -18.06 -14.32
N TRP A 352 4.53 -18.54 -15.56
CA TRP A 352 3.50 -19.42 -16.09
C TRP A 352 4.11 -20.67 -16.71
N VAL A 353 3.37 -21.78 -16.62
CA VAL A 353 3.72 -23.05 -17.25
C VAL A 353 2.45 -23.64 -17.83
N ASP A 354 2.53 -24.04 -19.10
CA ASP A 354 1.48 -24.78 -19.78
C ASP A 354 1.08 -26.02 -18.95
N PRO A 355 -0.23 -26.25 -18.71
CA PRO A 355 -0.71 -27.35 -17.89
C PRO A 355 -0.14 -28.73 -18.25
N ILE A 356 0.08 -29.01 -19.54
CA ILE A 356 0.59 -30.30 -20.03
C ILE A 356 2.06 -30.50 -19.61
N TYR A 357 2.81 -29.41 -19.45
CA TYR A 357 4.23 -29.39 -19.09
C TYR A 357 4.48 -29.18 -17.59
N ARG A 358 3.43 -29.03 -16.78
CA ARG A 358 3.55 -28.96 -15.32
C ARG A 358 4.11 -30.27 -14.75
N ARG A 359 4.83 -30.16 -13.63
CA ARG A 359 5.52 -31.28 -12.96
C ARG A 359 6.57 -32.00 -13.82
N ARG A 360 6.94 -31.47 -15.00
CA ARG A 360 8.03 -31.99 -15.86
C ARG A 360 9.33 -31.18 -15.76
N LYS A 361 9.53 -30.49 -14.63
CA LYS A 361 10.69 -29.62 -14.35
C LYS A 361 10.89 -28.46 -15.36
N ALA A 362 9.87 -28.10 -16.15
CA ALA A 362 9.91 -26.99 -17.10
C ALA A 362 10.21 -25.64 -16.43
N ALA A 363 9.42 -25.27 -15.40
CA ALA A 363 9.69 -24.05 -14.63
C ALA A 363 11.06 -24.06 -13.95
N THR A 364 11.47 -25.18 -13.36
CA THR A 364 12.79 -25.33 -12.74
C THR A 364 13.90 -25.07 -13.77
N HIS A 365 13.77 -25.59 -14.99
CA HIS A 365 14.74 -25.35 -16.05
C HIS A 365 14.73 -23.87 -16.47
N LEU A 366 13.55 -23.31 -16.76
CA LEU A 366 13.39 -21.92 -17.17
C LEU A 366 13.98 -20.95 -16.14
N LEU A 367 13.60 -21.07 -14.86
CA LEU A 367 14.11 -20.21 -13.80
C LEU A 367 15.62 -20.31 -13.67
N ASN A 368 16.19 -21.51 -13.76
CA ASN A 368 17.64 -21.67 -13.68
C ASN A 368 18.39 -20.98 -14.83
N GLU A 369 17.87 -21.02 -16.05
CA GLU A 369 18.48 -20.31 -17.18
C GLU A 369 18.26 -18.80 -17.09
N ALA A 370 17.05 -18.36 -16.70
CA ALA A 370 16.74 -16.96 -16.52
C ALA A 370 17.59 -16.32 -15.41
N LEU A 371 17.69 -16.94 -14.22
CA LEU A 371 18.49 -16.43 -13.11
C LEU A 371 19.98 -16.30 -13.47
N LYS A 372 20.55 -17.21 -14.26
CA LYS A 372 21.93 -17.07 -14.78
C LYS A 372 22.08 -15.86 -15.70
N LEU A 373 21.09 -15.60 -16.54
CA LEU A 373 21.12 -14.49 -17.49
C LEU A 373 20.95 -13.16 -16.75
N VAL A 374 20.05 -13.11 -15.78
CA VAL A 374 19.84 -11.93 -14.94
C VAL A 374 21.07 -11.64 -14.05
N GLN A 375 21.67 -12.67 -13.44
CA GLN A 375 22.94 -12.54 -12.70
C GLN A 375 24.06 -11.97 -13.59
N ARG A 376 24.21 -12.48 -14.81
CA ARG A 376 25.21 -11.98 -15.78
C ARG A 376 24.98 -10.53 -16.19
N ARG A 377 23.78 -10.00 -16.02
CA ARG A 377 23.45 -8.59 -16.24
C ARG A 377 23.68 -7.69 -15.02
N GLY A 378 24.16 -8.25 -13.91
CA GLY A 378 24.56 -7.49 -12.74
C GLY A 378 23.59 -7.57 -11.56
N ALA A 379 22.45 -8.26 -11.70
CA ALA A 379 21.56 -8.50 -10.56
C ALA A 379 22.25 -9.37 -9.52
N SER A 380 22.26 -8.91 -8.27
CA SER A 380 22.81 -9.61 -7.11
C SER A 380 21.73 -10.27 -6.26
N MET A 381 20.47 -9.89 -6.47
CA MET A 381 19.31 -10.47 -5.80
C MET A 381 18.12 -10.57 -6.75
N VAL A 382 17.25 -11.54 -6.52
CA VAL A 382 15.92 -11.62 -7.13
C VAL A 382 14.88 -11.71 -6.03
N GLU A 383 13.80 -10.98 -6.21
CA GLU A 383 12.62 -11.12 -5.37
C GLU A 383 11.45 -11.72 -6.16
N ALA A 384 10.65 -12.53 -5.48
CA ALA A 384 9.48 -13.18 -6.02
C ALA A 384 8.36 -13.18 -4.97
N GLN A 385 7.12 -13.18 -5.44
CA GLN A 385 5.95 -13.24 -4.57
C GLN A 385 5.00 -14.32 -5.08
N THR A 386 4.25 -14.92 -4.15
CA THR A 386 3.14 -15.83 -4.49
C THR A 386 2.18 -15.94 -3.32
N MET A 387 0.93 -16.33 -3.61
CA MET A 387 -0.08 -16.59 -2.59
C MET A 387 0.36 -17.73 -1.66
N ALA A 388 0.08 -17.62 -0.37
CA ALA A 388 0.43 -18.64 0.62
C ALA A 388 -0.19 -20.00 0.31
N GLU A 389 -1.36 -20.02 -0.33
CA GLU A 389 -2.09 -21.21 -0.74
C GLU A 389 -1.47 -21.88 -1.99
N ASN A 390 -0.55 -21.20 -2.69
CA ASN A 390 0.14 -21.74 -3.86
C ASN A 390 1.34 -22.61 -3.47
N GLU A 391 1.07 -23.74 -2.84
CA GLU A 391 2.08 -24.70 -2.38
C GLU A 391 3.04 -25.14 -3.51
N GLY A 392 2.51 -25.25 -4.74
CA GLY A 392 3.29 -25.62 -5.92
C GLY A 392 4.36 -24.59 -6.29
N ALA A 393 4.01 -23.31 -6.28
CA ALA A 393 4.97 -22.23 -6.52
C ALA A 393 5.97 -22.11 -5.37
N LEU A 394 5.52 -22.21 -4.11
CA LEU A 394 6.40 -22.17 -2.93
C LEU A 394 7.44 -23.31 -2.95
N ALA A 395 7.01 -24.54 -3.26
CA ALA A 395 7.91 -25.68 -3.39
C ALA A 395 8.91 -25.49 -4.53
N LEU A 396 8.47 -24.95 -5.68
CA LEU A 396 9.34 -24.61 -6.79
C LEU A 396 10.39 -23.56 -6.41
N TYR A 397 9.98 -22.44 -5.81
CA TYR A 397 10.87 -21.36 -5.39
C TYR A 397 11.90 -21.85 -4.38
N LYS A 398 11.48 -22.62 -3.38
CA LYS A 398 12.39 -23.27 -2.43
C LYS A 398 13.38 -24.20 -3.14
N SER A 399 12.94 -24.97 -4.13
CA SER A 399 13.81 -25.90 -4.88
C SER A 399 14.89 -25.19 -5.72
N VAL A 400 14.64 -23.94 -6.14
CA VAL A 400 15.63 -23.10 -6.84
C VAL A 400 16.35 -22.12 -5.91
N GLY A 401 16.13 -22.28 -4.59
CA GLY A 401 16.90 -21.65 -3.51
C GLY A 401 16.36 -20.34 -2.98
N PHE A 402 15.12 -19.95 -3.31
CA PHE A 402 14.49 -18.80 -2.68
C PHE A 402 14.17 -19.09 -1.21
N THR A 403 14.21 -18.05 -0.40
CA THR A 403 13.85 -18.08 1.02
C THR A 403 12.77 -17.06 1.29
N ALA A 404 11.74 -17.44 2.05
CA ALA A 404 10.74 -16.50 2.53
C ALA A 404 11.38 -15.49 3.49
N ILE A 405 11.00 -14.23 3.36
CA ILE A 405 11.59 -13.11 4.12
C ILE A 405 10.55 -12.25 4.84
N ASP A 406 9.32 -12.22 4.33
CA ASP A 406 8.21 -11.43 4.87
C ASP A 406 6.90 -11.96 4.29
N ASN A 407 5.77 -11.50 4.80
CA ASN A 407 4.45 -11.73 4.22
C ASN A 407 3.72 -10.40 4.00
N GLY A 408 2.81 -10.39 3.04
CA GLY A 408 1.81 -9.34 2.89
C GLY A 408 0.40 -9.89 3.14
N LEU A 409 -0.45 -9.04 3.69
CA LEU A 409 -1.83 -9.35 4.04
C LEU A 409 -2.76 -8.53 3.15
N VAL A 410 -3.56 -9.24 2.35
CA VAL A 410 -4.66 -8.62 1.63
C VAL A 410 -5.82 -8.51 2.59
N LEU A 411 -6.14 -7.28 2.98
CA LEU A 411 -7.25 -7.05 3.89
C LEU A 411 -8.50 -6.66 3.11
N ARG A 412 -9.65 -7.13 3.59
CA ARG A 412 -10.97 -6.80 3.05
C ARG A 412 -11.85 -6.23 4.15
N ARG A 413 -12.55 -5.14 3.86
CA ARG A 413 -13.56 -4.55 4.75
C ARG A 413 -14.72 -5.52 4.95
N ARG A 414 -15.12 -5.75 6.20
CA ARG A 414 -16.33 -6.54 6.51
C ARG A 414 -17.57 -5.88 5.89
N PRO A 415 -18.50 -6.67 5.30
CA PRO A 415 -19.80 -6.15 4.89
C PRO A 415 -20.52 -5.51 6.08
N ARG A 416 -21.11 -4.33 5.89
CA ARG A 416 -22.04 -3.78 6.88
C ARG A 416 -23.30 -4.64 6.88
N ALA A 417 -23.72 -5.10 8.06
CA ALA A 417 -24.91 -5.94 8.25
C ALA A 417 -26.21 -5.19 7.92
#